data_AF-A0A3C0KXQ9-F1
#
_entry.id   AF-A0A3C0KXQ9-F1
#
_cell.length_a   1.000
_cell.length_b   1.000
_cell.length_c   1.000
_cell.angle_alpha   90.00
_cell.angle_beta   90.00
_cell.angle_gamma   90.00
#
_symmetry.space_group_name_H-M   'P 1'
#
loop_
_entity.id
_entity.type
_entity.pdbx_description
1 polymer ?
#
loop_
_entity_poly.entity_id
_entity_poly.type
_entity_poly.pdbx_seq_one_letter_code
_entity_poly.pdbx_strand_id
1 'polypeptide(L)' 'MCALSYYLEAAGILTTGISLVRENAESMQPPRSLWVPFALGRPLGKPNDTAFQHRVIDAALSLLAA' A
#
# COMPACT_ATOMS: atom_id res chain seq x y z
N MET A 1 4.95 -4.05 -3.17
CA MET A 1 5.37 -5.46 -3.34
C MET A 1 5.36 -6.11 -1.96
N CYS A 2 4.49 -7.09 -1.72
CA CYS A 2 4.23 -7.63 -0.37
C CYS A 2 5.47 -8.27 0.29
N ALA A 3 6.31 -8.99 -0.46
CA ALA A 3 7.50 -9.66 0.07
C ALA A 3 8.47 -8.68 0.77
N LEU A 4 8.73 -7.52 0.16
CA LEU A 4 9.68 -6.54 0.68
C LEU A 4 9.20 -5.93 2.02
N SER A 5 7.88 -5.78 2.19
CA SER A 5 7.30 -5.23 3.42
C SER A 5 7.66 -6.05 4.65
N TYR A 6 7.75 -7.38 4.55
CA TYR A 6 8.17 -8.22 5.68
C TYR A 6 9.59 -7.93 6.13
N TYR A 7 10.53 -7.84 5.19
CA TYR A 7 11.94 -7.64 5.53
C TYR A 7 12.19 -6.26 6.13
N LEU A 8 11.49 -5.22 5.63
CA LEU A 8 11.59 -3.87 6.19
C LEU A 8 11.02 -3.81 7.61
N GLU A 9 9.83 -4.36 7.83
CA GLU A 9 9.21 -4.42 9.17
C GLU A 9 10.05 -5.27 10.15
N ALA A 10 10.57 -6.42 9.71
CA ALA A 10 11.45 -7.25 10.53
C ALA A 10 12.77 -6.55 10.91
N ALA A 11 13.22 -5.59 10.10
CA ALA A 11 14.37 -4.73 10.40
C ALA A 11 14.02 -3.50 11.27
N GLY A 12 12.76 -3.38 11.72
CA GLY A 12 12.28 -2.24 12.52
C GLY A 12 11.99 -0.98 11.70
N ILE A 13 11.82 -1.08 10.38
CA ILE A 13 11.47 0.02 9.50
C ILE A 13 9.95 -0.03 9.24
N LEU A 14 9.22 0.89 9.87
CA LEU A 14 7.78 1.05 9.67
C LEU A 14 7.45 1.22 8.19
N THR A 15 6.64 0.31 7.66
CA THR A 15 6.38 0.19 6.23
C THR A 15 4.91 -0.13 5.97
N THR A 16 4.35 0.54 4.97
CA THR A 16 3.02 0.24 4.44
C THR A 16 3.13 0.02 2.93
N GLY A 17 2.37 -0.94 2.41
CA GLY A 17 2.31 -1.24 0.98
C GLY A 17 1.00 -0.77 0.36
N ILE A 18 1.01 -0.46 -0.94
CA ILE A 18 -0.21 -0.36 -1.75
C ILE A 18 -0.28 -1.58 -2.68
N SER A 19 -1.39 -2.29 -2.64
CA SER A 19 -1.66 -3.48 -3.46
C SER A 19 -2.73 -3.19 -4.52
N LEU A 20 -2.41 -3.52 -5.77
CA LEU A 20 -3.31 -3.38 -6.93
C LEU A 20 -4.11 -4.66 -7.24
N VAL A 21 -3.67 -5.79 -6.71
CA VAL A 21 -4.32 -7.10 -6.86
C VAL A 21 -4.66 -7.60 -5.46
N ARG A 22 -5.95 -7.75 -5.17
CA ARG A 22 -6.44 -8.04 -3.82
C ARG A 22 -6.01 -9.43 -3.38
N GLU A 23 -6.16 -10.39 -4.27
CA GLU A 23 -5.91 -11.82 -4.09
C GLU A 23 -4.44 -12.06 -3.71
N ASN A 24 -3.50 -11.32 -4.33
CA ASN A 24 -2.09 -11.39 -3.98
C ASN A 24 -1.81 -10.87 -2.56
N ALA A 25 -2.50 -9.79 -2.15
CA ALA A 25 -2.36 -9.24 -0.81
C ALA A 25 -2.96 -10.18 0.25
N GLU A 26 -4.13 -10.76 -0.03
CA GLU A 26 -4.78 -11.73 0.85
C GLU A 26 -3.99 -13.04 0.96
N SER A 27 -3.41 -13.53 -0.14
CA SER A 27 -2.62 -14.76 -0.14
C SER A 27 -1.28 -14.58 0.59
N MET A 28 -0.62 -13.43 0.40
CA MET A 28 0.67 -13.19 1.05
C MET A 28 0.48 -12.78 2.52
N GLN A 29 -0.55 -11.98 2.84
CA GLN A 29 -0.79 -11.40 4.17
C GLN A 29 0.33 -10.48 4.68
N PRO A 30 0.75 -9.45 3.91
CA PRO A 30 1.80 -8.52 4.36
C PRO A 30 1.38 -7.83 5.66
N PRO A 31 2.34 -7.39 6.50
CA PRO A 31 2.02 -6.83 7.83
C PRO A 31 1.01 -5.69 7.76
N ARG A 32 1.17 -4.80 6.78
CA ARG A 32 0.29 -3.66 6.52
C ARG A 32 0.20 -3.43 5.02
N SER A 33 -1.01 -3.44 4.46
CA SER A 33 -1.22 -3.12 3.05
C SER A 33 -2.59 -2.51 2.79
N LEU A 34 -2.59 -1.42 2.03
CA LEU A 34 -3.80 -0.80 1.48
C LEU A 34 -4.07 -1.40 0.10
N TRP A 35 -5.19 -2.12 -0.03
CA TRP A 35 -5.70 -2.48 -1.35
C TRP A 35 -6.43 -1.31 -2.00
N VAL A 36 -6.18 -1.08 -3.29
CA VAL A 36 -6.87 -0.07 -4.10
C VAL A 36 -7.39 -0.67 -5.41
N PRO A 37 -8.58 -0.27 -5.89
CA PRO A 37 -9.20 -0.83 -7.10
C PRO A 37 -8.72 -0.14 -8.39
N PHE A 38 -7.50 0.40 -8.42
CA PHE A 38 -7.00 1.20 -9.54
C PHE A 38 -6.41 0.33 -10.65
N ALA A 39 -6.26 0.91 -11.85
CA ALA A 39 -5.60 0.24 -12.96
C ALA A 39 -4.16 -0.15 -12.59
N LEU A 40 -3.72 -1.32 -13.05
CA LEU A 40 -2.37 -1.82 -12.82
C LEU A 40 -1.32 -0.78 -13.27
N GLY A 41 -0.29 -0.55 -12.46
CA GLY A 41 0.71 0.48 -12.69
C GLY A 41 0.31 1.89 -12.23
N ARG A 42 -0.88 2.06 -11.65
CA ARG A 42 -1.37 3.36 -11.13
C ARG A 42 -1.81 3.27 -9.66
N PRO A 43 -0.89 2.95 -8.72
CA PRO A 43 -1.23 2.75 -7.31
C PRO A 43 -1.80 3.98 -6.61
N LEU A 44 -1.60 5.19 -7.16
CA LEU A 44 -2.16 6.43 -6.63
C LEU A 44 -3.37 6.95 -7.45
N GLY A 45 -3.90 6.17 -8.39
CA GLY A 45 -5.05 6.55 -9.20
C GLY A 45 -4.71 7.43 -10.40
N LYS A 46 -5.53 8.46 -10.65
CA LYS A 46 -5.44 9.31 -11.84
C LYS A 46 -4.14 10.16 -11.81
N PRO A 47 -3.39 10.24 -12.92
CA PRO A 47 -2.26 11.18 -13.02
C PRO A 47 -2.69 12.63 -12.82
N ASN A 48 -1.84 13.44 -12.19
CA ASN A 48 -2.04 14.87 -11.92
C ASN A 48 -3.27 15.23 -11.06
N ASP A 49 -3.87 14.27 -10.36
CA ASP A 49 -4.90 14.53 -9.35
C ASP A 49 -4.26 14.53 -7.95
N THR A 50 -3.54 15.61 -7.64
CA THR A 50 -2.77 15.74 -6.39
C THR A 50 -3.65 15.50 -5.15
N ALA A 51 -4.84 16.09 -5.12
CA ALA A 51 -5.75 15.94 -3.98
C ALA A 51 -6.16 14.48 -3.75
N PHE A 52 -6.46 13.72 -4.81
CA PHE A 52 -6.76 12.30 -4.70
C PHE A 52 -5.54 11.48 -4.27
N GLN A 53 -4.39 11.72 -4.90
CA GLN A 53 -3.15 10.99 -4.62
C GLN A 53 -2.72 11.14 -3.16
N HIS A 54 -2.80 12.36 -2.60
CA HIS A 54 -2.52 12.59 -1.19
C HIS A 54 -3.48 11.82 -0.27
N ARG A 55 -4.78 11.75 -0.58
CA ARG A 55 -5.73 10.93 0.21
C ARG A 55 -5.37 9.44 0.21
N VAL A 56 -4.87 8.90 -0.90
CA VAL A 56 -4.41 7.50 -0.98
C VAL A 56 -3.17 7.30 -0.11
N ILE A 57 -2.22 8.23 -0.17
CA ILE A 57 -1.01 8.20 0.67
C ILE A 57 -1.38 8.28 2.15
N ASP A 58 -2.26 9.22 2.52
CA ASP A 58 -2.72 9.39 3.91
C ASP A 58 -3.42 8.13 4.42
N ALA A 59 -4.26 7.49 3.60
CA ALA A 59 -4.88 6.22 3.96
C ALA A 59 -3.86 5.10 4.18
N ALA A 60 -2.82 5.01 3.33
CA ALA A 60 -1.76 4.02 3.48
C ALA A 60 -0.92 4.27 4.74
N LEU A 61 -0.55 5.54 5.01
CA LEU A 61 0.22 5.95 6.19
C LEU A 61 -0.59 5.83 7.49
N SER A 62 -1.90 6.04 7.44
CA SER A 62 -2.78 5.82 8.60
C SER A 62 -2.74 4.38 9.10
N LEU A 63 -2.40 3.43 8.23
CA LEU A 63 -2.16 2.05 8.66
C LEU A 63 -1.02 1.96 9.66
N LEU A 64 -0.02 2.85 9.67
CA LEU A 64 1.11 2.80 10.62
C LEU A 64 0.71 3.18 12.05
N ALA A 65 -0.43 3.84 12.25
CA ALA A 65 -0.91 4.28 13.55
C ALA A 65 -1.76 3.24 14.29
N ALA A 66 -2.03 2.09 13.65
CA ALA A 66 -2.90 1.02 14.18
C ALA A 66 -2.15 -0.05 14.98
#